data_AF-A0A0G0TW50-F1
#
_entry.id   AF-A0A0G0TW50-F1
#
_cell.length_a   1.000
_cell.length_b   1.000
_cell.length_c   1.000
_cell.angle_alpha   90.00
_cell.angle_beta   90.00
_cell.angle_gamma   90.00
#
_symmetry.space_group_name_H-M   'P 1'
#
loop_
_entity.id
_entity.type
_entity.pdbx_description
1 polymer ?
#
loop_
_entity_poly.entity_id
_entity_poly.type
_entity_poly.pdbx_seq_one_letter_code
_entity_poly.pdbx_strand_id
1 'polypeptide(L)'
;MAAKSIALVATSFHKKHIDVMLTAARKTADQKKLKVVREIWVPGSLETPLALLKLLKSKDIDGAVVLGLIERGKTKHGLVMGMAVISAIIDIQLKLEKPIGVGILGPEILPGQIKPRLKPYAEDAVVAVWEMLNLK
;
A
#
# COMPACT_ATOMS: atom_id res chain seq x y z
N MET A 1 -23.55 3.56 -9.38
CA MET A 1 -22.26 2.89 -9.68
C MET A 1 -22.08 1.74 -8.70
N ALA A 2 -21.63 0.57 -9.18
CA ALA A 2 -21.26 -0.53 -8.29
C ALA A 2 -20.11 -0.09 -7.37
N ALA A 3 -20.10 -0.56 -6.12
CA ALA A 3 -19.02 -0.26 -5.18
C ALA A 3 -17.70 -0.85 -5.72
N LYS A 4 -16.69 0.00 -5.87
CA LYS A 4 -15.37 -0.42 -6.33
C LYS A 4 -14.69 -1.27 -5.25
N SER A 5 -14.07 -2.36 -5.67
CA SER A 5 -13.46 -3.35 -4.79
C SER A 5 -11.95 -3.17 -4.76
N ILE A 6 -11.36 -3.10 -3.57
CA ILE A 6 -9.91 -2.96 -3.39
C ILE A 6 -9.33 -4.11 -2.57
N ALA A 7 -8.02 -4.33 -2.73
CA ALA A 7 -7.24 -5.16 -1.83
C ALA A 7 -6.33 -4.33 -0.93
N LEU A 8 -6.06 -4.83 0.27
CA LEU A 8 -5.04 -4.29 1.17
C LEU A 8 -3.88 -5.29 1.31
N VAL A 9 -2.65 -4.80 1.14
CA VAL A 9 -1.41 -5.58 1.33
C VAL A 9 -0.61 -4.93 2.44
N ALA A 10 -0.44 -5.62 3.56
CA ALA A 10 0.29 -5.15 4.73
C ALA A 10 1.60 -5.91 4.91
N THR A 11 2.69 -5.24 5.28
CA THR A 11 3.95 -5.91 5.64
C THR A 11 3.97 -6.32 7.10
N SER A 12 4.53 -7.49 7.40
CA SER A 12 4.66 -8.01 8.77
C SER A 12 5.86 -7.41 9.50
N PHE A 13 6.86 -6.94 8.76
CA PHE A 13 7.93 -6.12 9.32
C PHE A 13 7.35 -4.82 9.93
N HIS A 14 7.69 -4.54 11.19
CA HIS A 14 7.04 -3.51 12.02
C HIS A 14 5.53 -3.67 12.20
N LYS A 15 5.02 -4.91 12.30
CA LYS A 15 3.58 -5.23 12.43
C LYS A 15 2.75 -4.28 13.31
N LYS A 16 3.23 -3.92 14.50
CA LYS A 16 2.51 -2.98 15.41
C LYS A 16 2.23 -1.62 14.77
N HIS A 17 3.17 -1.07 14.02
CA HIS A 17 2.99 0.18 13.28
C HIS A 17 2.03 -0.02 12.11
N ILE A 18 2.18 -1.14 11.38
CA ILE A 18 1.34 -1.46 10.23
C ILE A 18 -0.11 -1.75 10.63
N ASP A 19 -0.37 -2.35 11.79
CA ASP A 19 -1.71 -2.54 12.33
C ASP A 19 -2.45 -1.19 12.53
N VAL A 20 -1.72 -0.13 12.93
CA VAL A 20 -2.28 1.24 13.02
C VAL A 20 -2.62 1.79 11.63
N MET A 21 -1.71 1.61 10.67
CA MET A 21 -1.94 2.02 9.27
C MET A 21 -3.15 1.30 8.68
N LEU A 22 -3.25 -0.01 8.90
CA LEU A 22 -4.31 -0.85 8.37
C LEU A 22 -5.68 -0.48 8.96
N THR A 23 -5.73 -0.15 10.25
CA THR A 23 -6.94 0.36 10.89
C THR A 23 -7.40 1.68 10.26
N ALA A 24 -6.47 2.60 10.00
CA ALA A 24 -6.77 3.87 9.33
C ALA A 24 -7.24 3.65 7.88
N ALA A 25 -6.54 2.79 7.13
CA ALA A 25 -6.87 2.48 5.74
C ALA A 25 -8.27 1.85 5.61
N ARG A 26 -8.65 0.90 6.48
CA ARG A 26 -10.00 0.33 6.50
C ARG A 26 -11.07 1.39 6.74
N LYS A 27 -10.88 2.22 7.77
CA LYS A 27 -11.80 3.32 8.09
C LYS A 27 -11.98 4.27 6.90
N THR A 28 -10.90 4.65 6.23
CA THR A 28 -10.95 5.53 5.07
C THR A 28 -11.61 4.85 3.86
N ALA A 29 -11.36 3.56 3.65
CA ALA A 29 -12.02 2.79 2.59
C ALA A 29 -13.54 2.77 2.79
N ASP A 30 -13.99 2.53 4.03
CA ASP A 30 -15.41 2.56 4.39
C ASP A 30 -16.02 3.96 4.13
N GLN A 31 -15.33 5.02 4.56
CA GLN A 31 -15.76 6.41 4.34
C GLN A 31 -15.88 6.76 2.85
N LYS A 32 -14.98 6.23 2.02
CA LYS A 32 -14.96 6.41 0.56
C LYS A 32 -15.85 5.41 -0.19
N LYS A 33 -16.57 4.53 0.53
CA LYS A 33 -17.44 3.48 -0.02
C LYS A 33 -16.69 2.49 -0.94
N LEU A 34 -15.42 2.24 -0.64
CA LEU A 34 -14.62 1.19 -1.27
C LEU A 34 -14.82 -0.12 -0.52
N LYS A 35 -15.04 -1.21 -1.24
CA LYS A 35 -15.20 -2.54 -0.66
C LYS A 35 -13.84 -3.22 -0.54
N VAL A 36 -13.36 -3.45 0.69
CA VAL A 36 -12.15 -4.26 0.91
C VAL A 36 -12.50 -5.74 0.73
N VAL A 37 -12.10 -6.36 -0.38
CA VAL A 37 -12.43 -7.76 -0.71
C VAL A 37 -11.34 -8.76 -0.36
N ARG A 38 -10.11 -8.26 -0.19
CA ARG A 38 -8.94 -9.03 0.22
C ARG A 38 -8.05 -8.19 1.11
N GLU A 39 -7.53 -8.81 2.15
CA GLU A 39 -6.50 -8.26 2.99
C GLU A 39 -5.48 -9.36 3.26
N ILE A 40 -4.21 -9.11 2.96
CA ILE A 40 -3.14 -10.09 3.16
C ILE A 40 -1.94 -9.46 3.84
N TRP A 41 -1.20 -10.31 4.53
CA TRP A 41 0.08 -9.97 5.13
C TRP A 41 1.22 -10.64 4.33
N VAL A 42 2.27 -9.86 4.06
CA VAL A 42 3.52 -10.35 3.46
C VAL A 42 4.68 -10.13 4.43
N PRO A 43 5.83 -10.81 4.29
CA PRO A 43 6.96 -10.66 5.21
C PRO A 43 7.48 -9.21 5.30
N GLY A 44 7.84 -8.59 4.16
CA GLY A 44 8.34 -7.22 4.10
C GLY A 44 7.97 -6.50 2.79
N SER A 45 8.53 -5.31 2.59
CA SER A 45 8.25 -4.48 1.40
C SER A 45 8.70 -5.15 0.10
N LEU A 46 9.76 -5.96 0.14
CA LEU A 46 10.31 -6.64 -1.03
C LEU A 46 9.31 -7.60 -1.68
N GLU A 47 8.45 -8.25 -0.90
CA GLU A 47 7.46 -9.21 -1.41
C GLU A 47 6.18 -8.52 -1.94
N THR A 48 5.98 -7.24 -1.63
CA THR A 48 4.74 -6.52 -1.98
C THR A 48 4.45 -6.48 -3.48
N PRO A 49 5.43 -6.29 -4.41
CA PRO A 49 5.12 -6.26 -5.83
C PRO A 49 4.55 -7.59 -6.34
N LEU A 50 5.11 -8.73 -5.91
CA LEU A 50 4.60 -10.04 -6.30
C LEU A 50 3.18 -10.29 -5.77
N ALA A 51 2.93 -9.89 -4.53
CA ALA A 51 1.62 -10.02 -3.90
C ALA A 51 0.56 -9.15 -4.60
N LEU A 52 0.90 -7.90 -4.91
CA LEU A 52 0.05 -6.96 -5.66
C LEU A 52 -0.27 -7.50 -7.05
N LEU A 53 0.75 -7.96 -7.81
CA LEU A 53 0.56 -8.53 -9.14
C LEU A 53 -0.40 -9.74 -9.12
N LYS A 54 -0.27 -10.63 -8.12
CA LYS A 54 -1.16 -11.80 -7.98
C LYS A 54 -2.59 -11.38 -7.70
N LEU A 55 -2.81 -10.41 -6.81
CA LEU A 55 -4.15 -9.93 -6.46
C LEU A 55 -4.81 -9.19 -7.62
N LEU A 56 -4.11 -8.24 -8.23
CA LEU A 56 -4.67 -7.35 -9.25
C LEU A 56 -4.97 -8.03 -10.59
N LYS A 57 -4.43 -9.24 -10.82
CA LYS A 57 -4.87 -10.11 -11.92
C LYS A 57 -6.33 -10.57 -11.78
N SER A 58 -6.88 -10.58 -10.57
CA SER A 58 -8.30 -10.90 -10.37
C SER A 58 -9.18 -9.81 -10.97
N LYS A 59 -10.26 -10.21 -11.66
CA LYS A 59 -11.26 -9.28 -12.19
C LYS A 59 -12.11 -8.63 -11.10
N ASP A 60 -12.17 -9.22 -9.92
CA ASP A 60 -12.98 -8.75 -8.78
C ASP A 60 -12.30 -7.64 -7.94
N ILE A 61 -11.09 -7.23 -8.33
CA ILE A 61 -10.29 -6.23 -7.61
C ILE A 61 -9.97 -5.11 -8.58
N ASP A 62 -10.51 -3.92 -8.33
CA ASP A 62 -10.35 -2.74 -9.16
C ASP A 62 -9.05 -1.99 -8.86
N GLY A 63 -8.55 -2.07 -7.62
CA GLY A 63 -7.30 -1.43 -7.20
C GLY A 63 -6.74 -2.02 -5.90
N ALA A 64 -5.60 -1.54 -5.44
CA ALA A 64 -5.00 -2.02 -4.19
C ALA A 64 -4.34 -0.91 -3.39
N VAL A 65 -4.17 -1.13 -2.09
CA VAL A 65 -3.34 -0.29 -1.21
C VAL A 65 -2.27 -1.16 -0.60
N VAL A 66 -1.03 -0.68 -0.62
CA VAL A 66 0.10 -1.33 0.04
C VAL A 66 0.58 -0.49 1.22
N LEU A 67 0.72 -1.13 2.38
CA LEU A 67 1.12 -0.50 3.64
C LEU A 67 2.40 -1.16 4.14
N GLY A 68 3.42 -0.35 4.40
CA GLY A 68 4.70 -0.87 4.85
C GLY A 68 5.62 0.19 5.44
N LEU A 69 6.79 -0.24 5.88
CA LEU A 69 7.78 0.63 6.51
C LEU A 69 9.19 0.17 6.14
N ILE A 70 10.00 1.10 5.65
CA ILE A 70 11.41 0.89 5.30
C ILE A 70 12.25 1.85 6.15
N GLU A 71 12.62 1.39 7.35
CA GLU A 71 13.42 2.14 8.32
C GLU A 71 14.87 2.30 7.86
N ARG A 72 15.50 3.41 8.24
CA ARG A 72 16.93 3.64 7.97
C ARG A 72 17.79 2.64 8.75
N GLY A 73 18.57 1.84 8.01
CA GLY A 73 19.60 0.96 8.55
C GLY A 73 20.99 1.57 8.56
N LYS A 74 22.00 0.72 8.76
CA LYS A 74 23.44 1.10 8.71
C LYS A 74 24.04 1.05 7.29
N THR A 75 23.31 0.49 6.32
CA THR A 75 23.75 0.31 4.94
C THR A 75 22.70 0.88 3.98
N LYS A 76 23.06 1.02 2.70
CA LYS A 76 22.15 1.48 1.63
C LYS A 76 21.06 0.46 1.25
N HIS A 77 20.93 -0.66 1.98
CA HIS A 77 20.00 -1.73 1.66
C HIS A 77 18.55 -1.23 1.55
N GLY A 78 18.09 -0.43 2.53
CA GLY A 78 16.73 0.11 2.54
C GLY A 78 16.44 1.01 1.33
N LEU A 79 17.41 1.84 0.95
CA LEU A 79 17.30 2.72 -0.23
C LEU A 79 17.20 1.91 -1.53
N VAL A 80 18.14 1.00 -1.77
CA VAL A 80 18.19 0.20 -3.01
C VAL A 80 16.93 -0.68 -3.14
N MET A 81 16.56 -1.37 -2.07
CA MET A 81 15.34 -2.19 -2.04
C MET A 81 14.09 -1.33 -2.25
N GLY A 82 13.96 -0.19 -1.56
CA GLY A 82 12.80 0.68 -1.67
C GLY A 82 12.61 1.22 -3.09
N MET A 83 13.69 1.64 -3.76
CA MET A 83 13.63 2.08 -5.15
C MET A 83 13.15 0.97 -6.08
N ALA A 84 13.67 -0.26 -5.93
CA ALA A 84 13.25 -1.40 -6.73
C ALA A 84 11.77 -1.76 -6.50
N VAL A 85 11.31 -1.72 -5.25
CA VAL A 85 9.90 -1.99 -4.90
C VAL A 85 8.96 -0.95 -5.50
N ILE A 86 9.27 0.34 -5.37
CA ILE A 86 8.45 1.41 -5.94
C ILE A 86 8.40 1.34 -7.46
N SER A 87 9.55 1.10 -8.12
CA SER A 87 9.60 0.92 -9.58
C SER A 87 8.69 -0.23 -10.03
N ALA A 88 8.79 -1.40 -9.38
CA ALA A 88 7.96 -2.55 -9.71
C ALA A 88 6.47 -2.30 -9.47
N ILE A 89 6.09 -1.54 -8.42
CA ILE A 89 4.70 -1.16 -8.18
C ILE A 89 4.16 -0.27 -9.31
N ILE A 90 4.95 0.69 -9.78
CA ILE A 90 4.58 1.55 -10.92
C ILE A 90 4.38 0.70 -12.18
N ASP A 91 5.32 -0.21 -12.48
CA ASP A 91 5.22 -1.10 -13.64
C ASP A 91 3.96 -1.98 -13.59
N ILE A 92 3.58 -2.49 -12.41
CA ILE A 92 2.35 -3.27 -12.23
C ILE A 92 1.12 -2.42 -12.50
N GLN A 93 1.07 -1.18 -11.99
CA GLN A 93 -0.05 -0.27 -12.23
C GLN A 93 -0.26 -0.01 -13.72
N LEU A 94 0.82 0.33 -14.43
CA LEU A 94 0.77 0.64 -15.86
C LEU A 94 0.39 -0.60 -16.69
N LYS A 95 0.91 -1.77 -16.31
CA LYS A 95 0.64 -3.03 -17.04
C LYS A 95 -0.78 -3.55 -16.84
N LEU A 96 -1.34 -3.38 -15.65
CA LEU A 96 -2.67 -3.90 -15.31
C LEU A 96 -3.79 -2.87 -15.42
N GLU A 97 -3.44 -1.59 -15.63
CA GLU A 97 -4.37 -0.46 -15.66
C GLU A 97 -5.22 -0.37 -14.40
N LYS A 98 -4.63 -0.68 -13.24
CA LYS A 98 -5.28 -0.66 -11.93
C LYS A 98 -4.45 0.14 -10.93
N PRO A 99 -5.04 1.13 -10.23
CA PRO A 99 -4.29 1.98 -9.32
C PRO A 99 -3.84 1.22 -8.06
N ILE A 100 -2.65 1.57 -7.59
CA ILE A 100 -2.05 1.09 -6.34
C ILE A 100 -1.68 2.28 -5.47
N GLY A 101 -2.36 2.42 -4.34
CA GLY A 101 -2.06 3.42 -3.32
C GLY A 101 -0.86 2.97 -2.49
N VAL A 102 0.16 3.82 -2.39
CA VAL A 102 1.40 3.50 -1.69
C VAL A 102 1.45 4.19 -0.33
N GLY A 103 1.14 3.43 0.72
CA GLY A 103 1.36 3.79 2.12
C GLY A 103 2.62 3.12 2.69
N ILE A 104 3.70 3.05 1.91
CA ILE A 104 5.01 2.58 2.39
C ILE A 104 5.77 3.78 2.93
N LEU A 105 6.06 3.80 4.23
CA LEU A 105 6.87 4.85 4.86
C LEU A 105 8.36 4.60 4.62
N GLY A 106 8.99 5.44 3.81
CA GLY A 106 10.41 5.35 3.45
C GLY A 106 10.65 5.57 1.95
N PRO A 107 11.82 5.17 1.42
CA PRO A 107 12.91 4.48 2.12
C PRO A 107 13.63 5.37 3.15
N GLU A 108 14.31 4.73 4.09
CA GLU A 108 15.17 5.35 5.10
C GLU A 108 14.44 6.32 6.06
N ILE A 109 13.20 6.01 6.44
CA ILE A 109 12.49 6.79 7.46
C ILE A 109 13.21 6.68 8.81
N LEU A 110 13.31 7.81 9.53
CA LEU A 110 13.90 7.86 10.87
C LEU A 110 12.84 7.53 11.94
N PRO A 111 13.22 6.95 13.10
CA PRO A 111 12.29 6.57 14.17
C PRO A 111 11.32 7.69 14.58
N GLY A 112 11.83 8.92 14.73
CA GLY A 112 11.03 10.09 15.12
C GLY A 112 9.97 10.52 14.09
N GLN A 113 10.09 10.07 12.84
CA GLN A 113 9.16 10.40 11.75
C GLN A 113 8.04 9.37 11.60
N ILE A 114 8.16 8.19 12.20
CA ILE A 114 7.24 7.07 11.99
C ILE A 114 5.84 7.41 12.53
N LYS A 115 5.71 7.63 13.85
CA LYS A 115 4.41 7.77 14.52
C LYS A 115 3.49 8.85 13.90
N PRO A 116 3.99 10.06 13.59
CA PRO A 116 3.14 11.10 13.00
C PRO A 116 2.63 10.76 11.59
N ARG A 117 3.31 9.85 10.88
CA ARG A 117 3.02 9.52 9.47
C ARG A 117 2.17 8.26 9.29
N LEU A 118 2.04 7.40 10.31
CA LEU A 118 1.30 6.13 10.20
C LEU A 118 -0.12 6.31 9.65
N LYS A 119 -0.92 7.18 10.28
CA LYS A 119 -2.31 7.38 9.86
C LYS A 119 -2.40 8.18 8.56
N PRO A 120 -1.82 9.38 8.43
CA PRO A 120 -2.01 10.21 7.25
C PRO A 120 -1.63 9.49 5.95
N TYR A 121 -0.48 8.78 5.92
CA TYR A 121 -0.05 8.10 4.70
C TYR A 121 -0.91 6.88 4.35
N ALA A 122 -1.47 6.20 5.35
CA ALA A 122 -2.39 5.10 5.08
C ALA A 122 -3.73 5.61 4.55
N GLU A 123 -4.22 6.73 5.08
CA GLU A 123 -5.44 7.39 4.63
C GLU A 123 -5.26 7.94 3.20
N ASP A 124 -4.19 8.68 2.96
CA ASP A 124 -3.85 9.27 1.65
C ASP A 124 -3.68 8.20 0.57
N ALA A 125 -3.08 7.05 0.90
CA ALA A 125 -2.95 5.94 -0.04
C ALA A 125 -4.31 5.39 -0.49
N VAL A 126 -5.30 5.31 0.41
CA VAL A 126 -6.67 4.91 0.06
C VAL A 126 -7.37 5.99 -0.74
N VAL A 127 -7.19 7.27 -0.38
CA VAL A 127 -7.77 8.40 -1.11
C VAL A 127 -7.25 8.42 -2.55
N ALA A 128 -5.95 8.25 -2.77
CA ALA A 128 -5.35 8.20 -4.10
C ALA A 128 -5.96 7.09 -4.97
N VAL A 129 -6.15 5.88 -4.43
CA VAL A 129 -6.84 4.79 -5.15
C VAL A 129 -8.27 5.18 -5.48
N TRP A 130 -9.00 5.75 -4.52
CA TRP A 130 -10.36 6.20 -4.75
C TRP A 130 -10.44 7.23 -5.88
N GLU A 131 -9.58 8.25 -5.90
CA GLU A 131 -9.56 9.27 -6.94
C GLU A 131 -9.26 8.67 -8.32
N MET A 132 -8.23 7.82 -8.40
CA MET A 132 -7.84 7.17 -9.65
C MET A 132 -8.93 6.24 -10.20
N LEU A 133 -9.69 5.56 -9.34
CA LEU A 133 -10.81 4.71 -9.76
C LEU A 133 -12.03 5.51 -10.25
N ASN A 134 -12.06 6.82 -10.02
CA ASN A 134 -13.11 7.74 -10.46
C ASN A 134 -12.63 8.72 -11.56
N LEU A 135 -11.41 8.53 -12.08
CA LEU A 135 -10.90 9.32 -13.20
C LEU A 135 -11.77 9.06 -14.45
N LYS A 136 -12.19 10.13 -15.11
CA LYS A 136 -13.03 10.09 -16.32
C LYS A 136 -12.18 10.06 -17.58
#